data_AF-A0AAD1VNX7-F1
#
_entry.id   AF-A0AAD1VNX7-F1
#
_cell.length_a   1.000
_cell.length_b   1.000
_cell.length_c   1.000
_cell.angle_alpha   90.00
_cell.angle_beta   90.00
_cell.angle_gamma   90.00
#
_symmetry.space_group_name_H-M   'P 1'
#
loop_
_entity.id
_entity.type
_entity.pdbx_description
1 polymer ?
#
loop_
_entity_poly.entity_id
_entity_poly.type
_entity_poly.pdbx_seq_one_letter_code
_entity_poly.pdbx_strand_id
1 'polypeptide(L)'
;MAYNRAPLSVMTLNCRGLNIPERRSHLLRILRQKHISIAMLQETHFRENAAPKLRSAHHPLHYCNNHPTARRAGVAILLAANLDFQELDRLADDQGRFLFLKGTIADRMSIRKTLGELALVDCWRTLHPSIKDYTHYSVIHKRYSRIDYVFIKQEGSLRTASIELATWSDHGSVRVELESPLFKPATWTWCLNESLLQDPGSTRAMADAYKSITRLESQHKRSHLTSTYGELMEARRTLQTLLTQRHHRSLQRSRSFFYTHANKGGKFLARLLKGDTPRTQVRKLRLSTGSISPYPEEIAGEFREYYNSLYNLYPPEDTAHRRESSSLIQTYLQDNVRKRMNPETADMLDESISTEDLAAALKGTKTGRAPGPDGFSTGYYKHFATTLLPWLTKAGGPGGGLGQGDDMELTRPVRHEAHSVPIT
;
A
#
# COMPACT_ATOMS: atom_id res chain seq x y z
N MET A 1 -10.39 -9.44 35.35
CA MET A 1 -10.87 -8.95 34.04
C MET A 1 -9.66 -8.76 33.14
N ALA A 2 -9.42 -9.68 32.21
CA ALA A 2 -8.27 -9.58 31.31
C ALA A 2 -8.52 -8.43 30.32
N TYR A 3 -7.67 -7.41 30.36
CA TYR A 3 -7.61 -6.37 29.33
C TYR A 3 -7.33 -7.05 27.99
N ASN A 4 -8.35 -7.21 27.15
CA ASN A 4 -8.16 -7.79 25.84
C ASN A 4 -7.45 -6.75 24.95
N ARG A 5 -6.13 -6.90 24.81
CA ARG A 5 -5.23 -5.95 24.16
C ARG A 5 -5.43 -6.02 22.64
N ALA A 6 -6.29 -5.16 22.10
CA ALA A 6 -6.35 -4.98 20.66
C ALA A 6 -5.04 -4.33 20.19
N PRO A 7 -4.29 -4.95 19.26
CA PRO A 7 -3.04 -4.37 18.77
C PRO A 7 -3.31 -3.07 17.99
N LEU A 8 -2.35 -2.16 17.98
CA LEU A 8 -2.41 -0.96 17.16
C LEU A 8 -2.17 -1.37 15.70
N SER A 9 -3.21 -1.34 14.88
CA SER A 9 -3.15 -1.76 13.47
C SER A 9 -2.93 -0.56 12.57
N VAL A 10 -1.81 -0.55 11.87
CA VAL A 10 -1.40 0.50 10.93
C VAL A 10 -1.43 -0.06 9.52
N MET A 11 -2.00 0.68 8.56
CA MET A 11 -2.05 0.29 7.15
C MET A 11 -1.58 1.44 6.28
N THR A 12 -0.70 1.18 5.33
CA THR A 12 -0.35 2.12 4.26
C THR A 12 -0.82 1.60 2.91
N LEU A 13 -1.36 2.49 2.07
CA LEU A 13 -1.83 2.15 0.74
C LEU A 13 -1.75 3.34 -0.23
N ASN A 14 -1.00 3.16 -1.31
CA ASN A 14 -1.13 4.02 -2.48
C ASN A 14 -2.45 3.71 -3.20
N CYS A 15 -3.34 4.70 -3.27
CA CYS A 15 -4.72 4.54 -3.72
C CYS A 15 -4.92 4.84 -5.22
N ARG A 16 -3.93 5.43 -5.89
CA ARG A 16 -4.00 5.85 -7.30
C ARG A 16 -5.31 6.58 -7.65
N GLY A 17 -5.69 7.52 -6.79
CA GLY A 17 -6.87 8.38 -6.91
C GLY A 17 -8.14 7.85 -6.24
N LEU A 18 -8.70 8.68 -5.36
CA LEU A 18 -9.91 8.42 -4.57
C LEU A 18 -11.09 9.34 -4.94
N ASN A 19 -11.04 10.04 -6.09
CA ASN A 19 -12.12 10.91 -6.55
C ASN A 19 -13.43 10.17 -6.84
N ILE A 20 -13.35 8.88 -7.15
CA ILE A 20 -14.50 8.01 -7.45
C ILE A 20 -15.15 7.55 -6.12
N PRO A 21 -16.47 7.82 -5.89
CA PRO A 21 -17.16 7.43 -4.66
C PRO A 21 -17.08 5.94 -4.33
N GLU A 22 -17.18 5.08 -5.33
CA GLU A 22 -17.13 3.62 -5.19
C GLU A 22 -15.79 3.16 -4.62
N ARG A 23 -14.68 3.78 -5.06
CA ARG A 23 -13.34 3.52 -4.53
C ARG A 23 -13.22 3.94 -3.07
N ARG A 24 -13.79 5.09 -2.70
CA ARG A 24 -13.83 5.54 -1.30
C ARG A 24 -14.62 4.60 -0.42
N SER A 25 -15.83 4.23 -0.85
CA SER A 25 -16.67 3.26 -0.12
C SER A 25 -15.99 1.91 0.03
N HIS A 26 -15.30 1.45 -1.02
CA HIS A 26 -14.53 0.21 -0.98
C HIS A 26 -13.36 0.29 0.02
N LEU A 27 -12.58 1.37 -0.02
CA LEU A 27 -11.49 1.63 0.93
C LEU A 27 -11.99 1.66 2.37
N LEU A 28 -13.00 2.48 2.67
CA LEU A 28 -13.56 2.62 4.03
C LEU A 28 -14.11 1.27 4.54
N ARG A 29 -14.69 0.46 3.65
CA ARG A 29 -15.12 -0.91 3.99
C ARG A 29 -13.94 -1.82 4.32
N ILE A 30 -12.83 -1.76 3.57
CA ILE A 30 -11.60 -2.51 3.89
C ILE A 30 -11.06 -2.09 5.25
N LEU A 31 -10.92 -0.78 5.49
CA LEU A 31 -10.38 -0.25 6.75
C LEU A 31 -11.22 -0.72 7.96
N ARG A 32 -12.55 -0.72 7.81
CA ARG A 32 -13.48 -1.24 8.83
C ARG A 32 -13.37 -2.76 9.02
N GLN A 33 -13.36 -3.53 7.94
CA GLN A 33 -13.29 -5.00 8.02
C GLN A 33 -11.97 -5.48 8.63
N LYS A 34 -10.89 -4.73 8.42
CA LYS A 34 -9.55 -5.07 8.92
C LYS A 34 -9.25 -4.46 10.29
N HIS A 35 -10.18 -3.70 10.86
CA HIS A 35 -10.01 -3.00 12.14
C HIS A 35 -8.75 -2.13 12.17
N ILE A 36 -8.50 -1.38 11.10
CA ILE A 36 -7.32 -0.52 10.98
C ILE A 36 -7.47 0.68 11.93
N SER A 37 -6.48 0.89 12.79
CA SER A 37 -6.44 2.00 13.74
C SER A 37 -5.91 3.29 13.10
N ILE A 38 -4.87 3.17 12.28
CA ILE A 38 -4.25 4.29 11.55
C ILE A 38 -4.10 3.87 10.09
N ALA A 39 -4.74 4.60 9.17
CA ALA A 39 -4.57 4.39 7.74
C ALA A 39 -3.84 5.56 7.11
N MET A 40 -2.74 5.28 6.42
CA MET A 40 -1.93 6.23 5.67
C MET A 40 -2.16 6.00 4.18
N LEU A 41 -2.68 7.01 3.49
CA LEU A 41 -3.09 6.91 2.11
C LEU A 41 -2.24 7.85 1.26
N GLN A 42 -1.72 7.35 0.15
CA GLN A 42 -0.98 8.14 -0.84
C GLN A 42 -1.73 8.21 -2.17
N GLU A 43 -1.38 9.21 -2.98
CA GLU A 43 -1.99 9.50 -4.28
C GLU A 43 -3.52 9.61 -4.19
N THR A 44 -4.03 10.36 -3.22
CA THR A 44 -5.48 10.55 -3.07
C THR A 44 -6.08 11.30 -4.25
N HIS A 45 -5.32 12.19 -4.89
CA HIS A 45 -5.69 13.01 -6.05
C HIS A 45 -6.91 13.92 -5.84
N PHE A 46 -7.25 14.24 -4.58
CA PHE A 46 -8.36 15.17 -4.31
C PHE A 46 -8.03 16.59 -4.77
N ARG A 47 -9.07 17.36 -5.12
CA ARG A 47 -8.93 18.80 -5.29
C ARG A 47 -9.13 19.48 -3.95
N GLU A 48 -8.38 20.55 -3.70
CA GLU A 48 -8.46 21.35 -2.48
C GLU A 48 -9.90 21.80 -2.15
N ASN A 49 -10.64 22.25 -3.18
CA ASN A 49 -12.02 22.74 -3.04
C ASN A 49 -13.12 21.70 -3.29
N ALA A 50 -12.78 20.48 -3.71
CA ALA A 50 -13.78 19.45 -3.97
C ALA A 50 -13.84 18.52 -2.76
N ALA A 51 -14.68 18.87 -1.78
CA ALA A 51 -14.84 18.08 -0.55
C ALA A 51 -15.18 16.61 -0.87
N PRO A 52 -14.28 15.65 -0.60
CA PRO A 52 -14.63 14.25 -0.55
C PRO A 52 -14.81 13.89 0.92
N LYS A 53 -16.00 13.43 1.31
CA LYS A 53 -16.22 12.90 2.66
C LYS A 53 -15.52 11.53 2.78
N LEU A 54 -14.20 11.51 2.98
CA LEU A 54 -13.44 10.33 3.46
C LEU A 54 -13.73 10.04 4.95
N ARG A 55 -14.94 10.35 5.38
CA ARG A 55 -15.37 10.22 6.77
C ARG A 55 -16.20 8.96 6.90
N SER A 56 -15.85 8.14 7.87
CA SER A 56 -16.71 7.03 8.29
C SER A 56 -16.93 7.11 9.79
N ALA A 57 -17.93 6.41 10.31
CA ALA A 57 -18.12 6.28 11.75
C ALA A 57 -16.90 5.61 12.43
N HIS A 58 -16.17 4.76 11.70
CA HIS A 58 -14.99 4.08 12.21
C HIS A 58 -13.74 4.95 12.17
N HIS A 59 -13.61 5.82 11.16
CA HIS A 59 -12.51 6.78 10.99
C HIS A 59 -13.07 8.21 10.87
N PRO A 60 -13.45 8.83 11.99
CA PRO A 60 -14.05 10.16 11.99
C PRO A 60 -12.99 11.26 11.77
N LEU A 61 -11.78 11.05 12.32
CA LEU A 61 -10.65 11.97 12.21
C LEU A 61 -9.87 11.66 10.93
N HIS A 62 -9.71 12.69 10.11
CA HIS A 62 -8.96 12.60 8.87
C HIS A 62 -8.14 13.87 8.68
N TYR A 63 -6.89 13.68 8.33
CA TYR A 63 -5.95 14.73 8.02
C TYR A 63 -5.54 14.56 6.57
N CYS A 64 -5.79 15.57 5.75
CA CYS A 64 -5.44 15.54 4.33
C CYS A 64 -4.44 16.64 4.03
N ASN A 65 -3.53 16.36 3.10
CA ASN A 65 -2.73 17.37 2.42
C ASN A 65 -2.83 17.08 0.92
N ASN A 66 -3.37 18.04 0.15
CA ASN A 66 -3.66 17.86 -1.28
C ASN A 66 -2.81 18.85 -2.09
N HIS A 67 -2.55 18.52 -3.35
CA HIS A 67 -1.94 19.49 -4.25
C HIS A 67 -2.93 20.65 -4.51
N PRO A 68 -2.47 21.92 -4.51
CA PRO A 68 -3.35 23.09 -4.54
C PRO A 68 -4.20 23.17 -5.82
N THR A 69 -3.57 23.00 -6.98
CA THR A 69 -4.23 23.22 -8.28
C THR A 69 -4.52 21.95 -9.09
N ALA A 70 -3.55 21.03 -9.15
CA ALA A 70 -3.62 19.83 -9.99
C ALA A 70 -4.18 18.61 -9.26
N ARG A 71 -4.87 17.72 -10.00
CA ARG A 71 -5.29 16.39 -9.52
C ARG A 71 -4.13 15.39 -9.55
N ARG A 72 -3.08 15.70 -8.83
CA ARG A 72 -1.87 14.88 -8.69
C ARG A 72 -1.44 14.89 -7.22
N ALA A 73 -0.69 13.87 -6.80
CA ALA A 73 -0.28 13.72 -5.41
C ALA A 73 -1.48 13.75 -4.42
N GLY A 74 -1.21 14.04 -3.16
CA GLY A 74 -2.20 14.06 -2.10
C GLY A 74 -2.00 12.89 -1.15
N VAL A 75 -1.91 13.21 0.13
CA VAL A 75 -1.76 12.25 1.22
C VAL A 75 -2.87 12.45 2.24
N ALA A 76 -3.31 11.36 2.84
CA ALA A 76 -4.29 11.41 3.92
C ALA A 76 -3.97 10.43 5.04
N ILE A 77 -4.16 10.85 6.28
CA ILE A 77 -4.05 10.04 7.48
C ILE A 77 -5.44 9.96 8.11
N LEU A 78 -5.98 8.74 8.22
CA LEU A 78 -7.27 8.48 8.85
C LEU A 78 -7.03 7.78 10.19
N LEU A 79 -7.61 8.33 11.26
CA LEU A 79 -7.50 7.78 12.60
C LEU A 79 -8.84 7.19 13.03
N ALA A 80 -8.80 6.01 13.63
CA ALA A 80 -9.99 5.32 14.07
C ALA A 80 -10.62 6.00 15.30
N ALA A 81 -11.94 5.86 15.47
CA ALA A 81 -12.68 6.48 16.57
C ALA A 81 -12.25 6.01 17.96
N ASN A 82 -11.63 4.83 18.08
CA ASN A 82 -10.99 4.33 19.31
C ASN A 82 -9.68 5.00 19.65
N LEU A 83 -9.05 5.65 18.67
CA LEU A 83 -7.72 6.17 18.86
C LEU A 83 -7.84 7.47 19.67
N ASP A 84 -7.47 7.41 20.95
CA ASP A 84 -7.37 8.59 21.82
C ASP A 84 -6.11 9.38 21.45
N PHE A 85 -6.11 9.95 20.26
CA PHE A 85 -5.00 10.69 19.68
C PHE A 85 -5.15 12.19 19.98
N GLN A 86 -4.14 12.74 20.64
CA GLN A 86 -3.99 14.17 20.86
C GLN A 86 -2.92 14.70 19.91
N GLU A 87 -3.35 15.55 18.97
CA GLU A 87 -2.45 16.25 18.05
C GLU A 87 -1.62 17.28 18.83
N LEU A 88 -0.30 17.24 18.65
CA LEU A 88 0.65 18.20 19.21
C LEU A 88 1.16 19.15 18.14
N ASP A 89 1.43 18.65 16.94
CA ASP A 89 1.95 19.44 15.83
C ASP A 89 1.69 18.76 14.49
N ARG A 90 1.73 19.54 13.43
CA ARG A 90 1.46 19.08 12.06
C ARG A 90 2.43 19.78 11.12
N LEU A 91 3.05 19.00 10.23
CA LEU A 91 3.92 19.52 9.19
C LEU A 91 3.50 18.92 7.85
N ALA A 92 3.23 19.76 6.88
CA ALA A 92 2.80 19.34 5.55
C ALA A 92 3.53 20.19 4.49
N ASP A 93 3.74 19.65 3.30
CA ASP A 93 4.28 20.42 2.19
C ASP A 93 3.20 21.19 1.42
N ASP A 94 3.64 22.14 0.61
CA ASP A 94 2.82 22.95 -0.28
C ASP A 94 2.35 22.18 -1.54
N GLN A 95 2.96 21.03 -1.85
CA GLN A 95 2.65 20.24 -3.04
C GLN A 95 1.80 18.98 -2.75
N GLY A 96 1.42 18.73 -1.50
CA GLY A 96 0.59 17.58 -1.12
C GLY A 96 1.30 16.23 -1.16
N ARG A 97 2.63 16.18 -1.02
CA ARG A 97 3.45 14.95 -1.07
C ARG A 97 3.67 14.32 0.29
N PHE A 98 3.71 15.09 1.37
CA PHE A 98 3.87 14.55 2.70
C PHE A 98 3.00 15.25 3.73
N LEU A 99 2.74 14.52 4.81
CA LEU A 99 2.03 14.97 5.97
C LEU A 99 2.59 14.24 7.18
N PHE A 100 3.24 14.98 8.06
CA PHE A 100 3.65 14.54 9.37
C PHE A 100 2.63 15.00 10.39
N LEU A 101 2.22 14.05 11.23
CA LEU A 101 1.34 14.29 12.35
C LEU A 101 2.09 13.90 13.61
N LYS A 102 2.40 14.89 14.45
CA LYS A 102 3.00 14.68 15.76
C LYS A 102 1.88 14.69 16.78
N GLY A 103 1.82 13.66 17.61
CA GLY A 103 0.84 13.61 18.67
C GLY A 103 1.12 12.49 19.65
N THR A 104 0.35 12.50 20.72
CA THR A 104 0.36 11.43 21.72
C THR A 104 -0.92 10.65 21.59
N ILE A 105 -0.77 9.34 21.42
CA ILE A 105 -1.86 8.41 21.66
C ILE A 105 -1.87 8.18 23.17
N ALA A 106 -3.02 8.34 23.83
CA ALA A 106 -3.11 8.26 25.27
C ALA A 106 -2.62 6.91 25.81
N ASP A 107 -1.39 6.92 26.32
CA ASP A 107 -0.94 6.08 27.40
C ASP A 107 -0.45 7.01 28.52
N ARG A 108 -1.08 6.91 29.70
CA ARG A 108 -0.60 7.53 30.94
C ARG A 108 0.55 6.71 31.54
N MET A 109 1.49 6.29 30.70
CA MET A 109 2.85 5.96 31.12
C MET A 109 3.81 6.65 30.19
N SER A 110 4.37 7.73 30.74
CA SER A 110 5.58 8.36 30.25
C SER A 110 6.66 7.30 30.04
N ILE A 111 6.81 6.76 28.84
CA ILE A 111 8.10 6.22 28.41
C ILE A 111 8.98 7.44 28.13
N ARG A 112 9.39 8.10 29.22
CA ARG A 112 10.61 8.89 29.24
C ARG A 112 11.75 7.89 29.36
N LYS A 113 12.23 7.39 28.21
CA LYS A 113 13.63 7.00 28.10
C LYS A 113 14.13 7.12 26.67
N THR A 114 15.28 7.81 26.61
CA THR A 114 16.31 7.77 25.58
C THR A 114 15.97 8.37 24.21
N LEU A 115 16.25 9.68 24.14
CA LEU A 115 16.94 10.31 23.02
C LEU A 115 18.27 9.57 22.80
N GLY A 116 18.23 8.61 21.89
CA GLY A 116 19.37 8.08 21.15
C GLY A 116 18.91 8.02 19.70
N GLU A 117 19.82 8.23 18.76
CA GLU A 117 19.64 8.25 17.30
C GLU A 117 18.37 7.51 16.84
N LEU A 118 17.52 8.16 16.03
CA LEU A 118 16.28 7.61 15.49
C LEU A 118 16.60 6.43 14.55
N ALA A 119 16.95 5.28 15.12
CA ALA A 119 17.12 4.03 14.41
C ALA A 119 15.72 3.54 14.04
N LEU A 120 15.23 4.01 12.90
CA LEU A 120 14.01 3.52 12.29
C LEU A 120 14.30 2.17 11.63
N VAL A 121 13.47 1.17 11.94
CA VAL A 121 13.55 -0.18 11.37
C VAL A 121 12.34 -0.44 10.48
N ASP A 122 12.56 -1.11 9.35
CA ASP A 122 11.52 -1.54 8.42
C ASP A 122 10.74 -2.71 9.01
N CYS A 123 9.49 -2.48 9.41
CA CYS A 123 8.65 -3.48 10.07
C CYS A 123 8.56 -4.79 9.29
N TRP A 124 8.39 -4.72 7.95
CA TRP A 124 8.21 -5.93 7.16
C TRP A 124 9.51 -6.73 7.08
N ARG A 125 10.65 -6.05 6.91
CA ARG A 125 11.95 -6.71 6.82
C ARG A 125 12.41 -7.29 8.16
N THR A 126 12.03 -6.66 9.28
CA THR A 126 12.31 -7.19 10.63
C THR A 126 11.68 -8.58 10.85
N LEU A 127 10.44 -8.80 10.39
CA LEU A 127 9.78 -10.10 10.51
C LEU A 127 10.12 -11.07 9.37
N HIS A 128 10.52 -10.54 8.21
CA HIS A 128 10.78 -11.32 7.02
C HIS A 128 12.16 -11.01 6.40
N PRO A 129 13.29 -11.35 7.06
CA PRO A 129 14.62 -10.96 6.59
C PRO A 129 14.96 -11.51 5.19
N SER A 130 14.60 -12.77 4.94
CA SER A 130 14.98 -13.54 3.74
C SER A 130 13.86 -13.73 2.72
N ILE A 131 12.61 -13.46 3.08
CA ILE A 131 11.46 -13.62 2.17
C ILE A 131 11.45 -12.46 1.18
N LYS A 132 11.06 -12.75 -0.07
CA LYS A 132 10.80 -11.74 -1.10
C LYS A 132 9.31 -11.63 -1.33
N ASP A 133 8.77 -10.44 -1.10
CA ASP A 133 7.40 -10.08 -1.42
C ASP A 133 7.36 -8.63 -1.90
N TYR A 134 6.31 -8.26 -2.62
CA TYR A 134 6.30 -7.07 -3.46
C TYR A 134 4.99 -6.30 -3.31
N THR A 135 5.09 -4.97 -3.29
CA THR A 135 3.92 -4.10 -3.21
C THR A 135 3.51 -3.59 -4.58
N HIS A 136 4.39 -3.58 -5.58
CA HIS A 136 4.09 -3.05 -6.90
C HIS A 136 4.64 -3.94 -8.03
N TYR A 137 3.94 -3.94 -9.17
CA TYR A 137 4.40 -4.58 -10.40
C TYR A 137 4.48 -3.56 -11.54
N SER A 138 5.69 -3.36 -12.07
CA SER A 138 5.89 -2.54 -13.27
C SER A 138 5.58 -3.34 -14.52
N VAL A 139 4.51 -2.96 -15.23
CA VAL A 139 4.13 -3.58 -16.51
C VAL A 139 5.20 -3.34 -17.58
N ILE A 140 5.80 -2.15 -17.60
CA ILE A 140 6.79 -1.72 -18.60
C ILE A 140 8.07 -2.55 -18.45
N HIS A 141 8.57 -2.66 -17.22
CA HIS A 141 9.81 -3.39 -16.95
C HIS A 141 9.60 -4.89 -16.68
N LYS A 142 8.34 -5.34 -16.60
CA LYS A 142 7.94 -6.70 -16.23
C LYS A 142 8.61 -7.19 -14.93
N ARG A 143 8.76 -6.28 -13.97
CA ARG A 143 9.47 -6.50 -12.69
C ARG A 143 8.57 -6.17 -11.51
N TYR A 144 8.75 -6.93 -10.44
CA TYR A 144 8.12 -6.67 -9.15
C TYR A 144 9.07 -5.87 -8.26
N SER A 145 8.53 -4.92 -7.51
CA SER A 145 9.28 -4.10 -6.57
C SER A 145 8.50 -3.92 -5.26
N ARG A 146 9.22 -3.78 -4.15
CA ARG A 146 8.66 -3.37 -2.87
C ARG A 146 9.03 -1.91 -2.68
N ILE A 147 8.05 -1.03 -2.72
CA ILE A 147 8.25 0.42 -2.71
C ILE A 147 7.40 1.13 -1.64
N ASP A 148 6.58 0.37 -0.92
CA ASP A 148 5.78 0.86 0.19
C ASP A 148 6.34 0.27 1.50
N TYR A 149 6.60 1.15 2.47
CA TYR A 149 7.30 0.80 3.71
C TYR A 149 6.57 1.36 4.93
N VAL A 150 6.72 0.68 6.06
CA VAL A 150 6.32 1.18 7.37
C VAL A 150 7.53 1.05 8.29
N PHE A 151 7.93 2.18 8.86
CA PHE A 151 9.06 2.25 9.77
C PHE A 151 8.58 2.51 11.20
N ILE A 152 9.23 1.88 12.17
CA ILE A 152 9.06 2.14 13.60
C ILE A 152 10.42 2.37 14.24
N LYS A 153 10.46 2.98 15.43
CA LYS A 153 11.69 3.02 16.23
C LYS A 153 12.11 1.58 16.56
N GLN A 154 13.41 1.28 16.55
CA GLN A 154 13.98 -0.05 16.83
C GLN A 154 13.47 -0.71 18.12
N GLU A 155 13.10 0.09 19.12
CA GLU A 155 12.55 -0.37 20.41
C GLU A 155 11.03 -0.66 20.35
N GLY A 156 10.37 -0.47 19.21
CA GLY A 156 8.93 -0.68 19.05
C GLY A 156 8.57 -2.17 19.05
N SER A 157 7.58 -2.56 19.88
CA SER A 157 7.10 -3.94 19.91
C SER A 157 6.23 -4.24 18.68
N LEU A 158 6.84 -4.88 17.69
CA LEU A 158 6.20 -5.31 16.45
C LEU A 158 5.60 -6.71 16.60
N ARG A 159 4.30 -6.86 16.33
CA ARG A 159 3.59 -8.13 16.42
C ARG A 159 3.50 -8.84 15.08
N THR A 160 3.00 -8.15 14.05
CA THR A 160 2.87 -8.69 12.70
C THR A 160 3.12 -7.62 11.65
N ALA A 161 3.54 -8.03 10.46
CA ALA A 161 3.65 -7.20 9.28
C ALA A 161 3.27 -8.05 8.06
N SER A 162 2.43 -7.56 7.17
CA SER A 162 2.01 -8.30 5.98
C SER A 162 1.80 -7.38 4.79
N ILE A 163 2.05 -7.91 3.58
CA ILE A 163 1.74 -7.24 2.32
C ILE A 163 0.47 -7.89 1.78
N GLU A 164 -0.52 -7.07 1.43
CA GLU A 164 -1.82 -7.53 0.98
C GLU A 164 -2.12 -6.95 -0.40
N LEU A 165 -2.48 -7.83 -1.34
CA LEU A 165 -2.84 -7.42 -2.70
C LEU A 165 -4.10 -6.54 -2.69
N ALA A 166 -4.00 -5.34 -3.27
CA ALA A 166 -5.18 -4.56 -3.60
C ALA A 166 -5.72 -5.01 -4.97
N THR A 167 -7.04 -5.17 -5.09
CA THR A 167 -7.68 -5.51 -6.37
C THR A 167 -8.01 -4.28 -7.22
N TRP A 168 -7.89 -3.09 -6.65
CA TRP A 168 -8.34 -1.81 -7.23
C TRP A 168 -7.24 -0.75 -7.32
N SER A 169 -6.07 -1.03 -6.74
CA SER A 169 -4.84 -0.27 -6.89
C SER A 169 -3.77 -1.19 -7.51
N ASP A 170 -2.82 -0.59 -8.22
CA ASP A 170 -1.59 -1.24 -8.68
C ASP A 170 -0.54 -1.42 -7.58
N HIS A 171 -0.83 -0.90 -6.38
CA HIS A 171 -0.08 -1.14 -5.17
C HIS A 171 -0.84 -2.06 -4.19
N GLY A 172 -0.14 -3.03 -3.64
CA GLY A 172 -0.55 -3.75 -2.44
C GLY A 172 -0.37 -2.88 -1.20
N SER A 173 -1.24 -3.07 -0.21
CA SER A 173 -1.13 -2.39 1.07
C SER A 173 -0.14 -3.10 1.98
N VAL A 174 0.62 -2.32 2.76
CA VAL A 174 1.42 -2.88 3.86
C VAL A 174 0.65 -2.66 5.15
N ARG A 175 0.38 -3.74 5.87
CA ARG A 175 -0.28 -3.73 7.17
C ARG A 175 0.72 -4.13 8.25
N VAL A 176 0.72 -3.41 9.35
CA VAL A 176 1.58 -3.65 10.52
C VAL A 176 0.72 -3.63 11.77
N GLU A 177 0.91 -4.60 12.66
CA GLU A 177 0.31 -4.60 13.99
C GLU A 177 1.40 -4.43 15.03
N LEU A 178 1.26 -3.39 15.85
CA LEU A 178 2.13 -3.12 16.98
C LEU A 178 1.47 -3.62 18.26
N GLU A 179 2.28 -4.11 19.20
CA GLU A 179 1.80 -4.46 20.52
C GLU A 179 1.32 -3.19 21.23
N SER A 180 0.10 -3.22 21.73
CA SER A 180 -0.52 -2.06 22.36
C SER A 180 0.03 -1.86 23.78
N PRO A 181 0.52 -0.65 24.11
CA PRO A 181 0.34 -0.12 25.44
C PRO A 181 -1.13 0.34 25.55
N LEU A 182 -1.93 -0.43 26.28
CA LEU A 182 -3.22 -0.03 26.86
C LEU A 182 -4.18 0.81 25.98
N PHE A 183 -4.60 0.31 24.81
CA PHE A 183 -5.75 0.90 24.12
C PHE A 183 -7.05 0.61 24.86
N LYS A 184 -7.84 1.65 25.16
CA LYS A 184 -9.27 1.48 25.43
C LYS A 184 -9.92 1.03 24.13
N PRO A 185 -10.54 -0.18 24.06
CA PRO A 185 -11.28 -0.55 22.87
C PRO A 185 -12.41 0.45 22.65
N ALA A 186 -12.58 0.92 21.41
CA ALA A 186 -13.79 1.66 21.04
C ALA A 186 -14.93 0.68 21.22
N THR A 187 -15.76 0.98 22.19
CA THR A 187 -17.07 0.37 22.30
C THR A 187 -17.85 0.69 21.03
N TRP A 188 -18.00 -0.29 20.14
CA TRP A 188 -19.11 -0.33 19.20
C TRP A 188 -19.69 -1.74 19.13
N THR A 189 -20.93 -1.80 19.63
CA THR A 189 -21.97 -2.82 19.40
C THR A 189 -21.55 -4.28 19.55
N TRP A 190 -22.03 -4.86 20.66
CA TRP A 190 -22.21 -6.28 20.92
C TRP A 190 -22.14 -7.16 19.66
N CYS A 191 -21.11 -7.99 19.56
CA CYS A 191 -21.05 -9.12 18.64
C CYS A 191 -21.14 -10.39 19.50
N LEU A 192 -22.18 -11.19 19.30
CA LEU A 192 -22.46 -12.37 20.09
C LEU A 192 -21.36 -13.42 19.84
N ASN A 193 -20.68 -13.83 20.91
CA ASN A 193 -19.70 -14.91 20.86
C ASN A 193 -20.36 -16.19 20.30
N GLU A 194 -19.80 -16.79 19.25
CA GLU A 194 -20.37 -17.97 18.59
C GLU A 194 -20.47 -19.20 19.52
N SER A 195 -19.67 -19.25 20.59
CA SER A 195 -19.78 -20.25 21.65
C SER A 195 -20.96 -20.01 22.60
N LEU A 196 -21.44 -18.77 22.76
CA LEU A 196 -22.65 -18.44 23.55
C LEU A 196 -23.94 -18.89 22.86
N LEU A 197 -23.89 -19.21 21.56
CA LEU A 197 -25.01 -19.78 20.81
C LEU A 197 -25.16 -21.30 21.00
N GLN A 198 -24.27 -21.94 21.77
CA GLN A 198 -24.46 -23.29 22.28
C GLN A 198 -24.96 -23.22 23.73
N ASP A 199 -25.96 -22.38 24.00
CA ASP A 199 -26.50 -22.22 25.35
C ASP A 199 -27.06 -23.56 25.87
N PRO A 200 -26.39 -24.19 26.85
CA PRO A 200 -26.88 -25.42 27.48
C PRO A 200 -28.25 -25.18 28.13
N GLY A 201 -28.51 -23.94 28.57
CA GLY A 201 -29.78 -23.49 29.13
C GLY A 201 -30.93 -23.60 28.15
N SER A 202 -30.78 -23.15 26.90
CA SER A 202 -31.80 -23.26 25.86
C SER A 202 -32.18 -24.71 25.52
N THR A 203 -31.19 -25.61 25.53
CA THR A 203 -31.42 -27.05 25.28
C THR A 203 -32.18 -27.68 26.45
N ARG A 204 -31.83 -27.29 27.68
CA ARG A 204 -32.53 -27.72 28.90
C ARG A 204 -33.96 -27.17 28.97
N ALA A 205 -34.14 -25.89 28.67
CA ALA A 205 -35.44 -25.23 28.66
C ALA A 205 -36.42 -25.83 27.64
N MET A 206 -35.94 -26.21 26.44
CA MET A 206 -36.76 -26.94 25.49
C MET A 206 -37.12 -28.33 26.01
N ALA A 207 -36.15 -29.07 26.58
CA ALA A 207 -36.41 -30.38 27.15
C ALA A 207 -37.43 -30.33 28.31
N ASP A 208 -37.35 -29.30 29.15
CA ASP A 208 -38.29 -29.07 30.25
C ASP A 208 -39.67 -28.63 29.73
N ALA A 209 -39.73 -27.79 28.68
CA ALA A 209 -40.98 -27.45 28.01
C ALA A 209 -41.66 -28.68 27.38
N TYR A 210 -40.90 -29.56 26.73
CA TYR A 210 -41.41 -30.83 26.20
C TYR A 210 -41.99 -31.71 27.31
N LYS A 211 -41.25 -31.90 28.42
CA LYS A 211 -41.75 -32.66 29.59
C LYS A 211 -43.03 -32.06 30.18
N SER A 212 -43.10 -30.73 30.23
CA SER A 212 -44.26 -29.99 30.74
C SER A 212 -45.50 -30.22 29.87
N ILE A 213 -45.33 -30.15 28.54
CA ILE A 213 -46.40 -30.43 27.57
C ILE A 213 -46.91 -31.87 27.73
N THR A 214 -46.03 -32.88 27.77
CA THR A 214 -46.43 -34.29 27.91
C THR A 214 -47.21 -34.55 29.21
N ARG A 215 -46.81 -33.90 30.31
CA ARG A 215 -47.50 -33.98 31.59
C ARG A 215 -48.90 -33.32 31.52
N LEU A 216 -48.97 -32.10 30.99
CA LEU A 216 -50.22 -31.35 30.88
C LEU A 216 -51.21 -31.99 29.91
N GLU A 217 -50.74 -32.58 28.81
CA GLU A 217 -51.59 -33.37 27.90
C GLU A 217 -52.19 -34.58 28.60
N SER A 218 -51.40 -35.28 29.42
CA SER A 218 -51.87 -36.44 30.19
C SER A 218 -52.84 -36.07 31.31
N GLN A 219 -52.73 -34.86 31.88
CA GLN A 219 -53.66 -34.34 32.88
C GLN A 219 -54.95 -33.82 32.24
N HIS A 220 -54.85 -33.12 31.12
CA HIS A 220 -56.00 -32.62 30.38
C HIS A 220 -56.86 -33.78 29.82
N LYS A 221 -56.24 -34.84 29.29
CA LYS A 221 -56.95 -36.06 28.84
C LYS A 221 -57.74 -36.77 29.95
N ARG A 222 -57.36 -36.58 31.22
CA ARG A 222 -58.05 -37.19 32.37
C ARG A 222 -59.12 -36.29 32.98
N SER A 223 -58.91 -34.97 32.95
CA SER A 223 -59.70 -34.00 33.71
C SER A 223 -60.59 -33.12 32.85
N HIS A 224 -60.25 -32.92 31.56
CA HIS A 224 -60.96 -32.08 30.59
C HIS A 224 -61.21 -30.62 31.04
N LEU A 225 -60.51 -30.12 32.06
CA LEU A 225 -60.69 -28.75 32.55
C LEU A 225 -60.13 -27.70 31.59
N THR A 226 -60.88 -26.61 31.39
CA THR A 226 -60.48 -25.44 30.58
C THR A 226 -59.19 -24.78 31.09
N SER A 227 -58.98 -24.78 32.42
CA SER A 227 -57.75 -24.25 33.03
C SER A 227 -56.50 -25.01 32.57
N THR A 228 -56.55 -26.36 32.61
CA THR A 228 -55.45 -27.22 32.16
C THR A 228 -55.17 -27.10 30.66
N TYR A 229 -56.20 -26.81 29.86
CA TYR A 229 -56.06 -26.54 28.43
C TYR A 229 -55.34 -25.20 28.17
N GLY A 230 -55.68 -24.15 28.95
CA GLY A 230 -55.00 -22.86 28.88
C GLY A 230 -53.49 -22.96 29.19
N GLU A 231 -53.14 -23.70 30.25
CA GLU A 231 -51.74 -23.96 30.61
C GLU A 231 -50.99 -24.77 29.53
N LEU A 232 -51.66 -25.75 28.92
CA LEU A 232 -51.09 -26.53 27.82
C LEU A 232 -50.81 -25.67 26.58
N MET A 233 -51.75 -24.79 26.22
CA MET A 233 -51.59 -23.89 25.08
C MET A 233 -50.47 -22.87 25.31
N GLU A 234 -50.33 -22.39 26.55
CA GLU A 234 -49.24 -21.50 26.93
C GLU A 234 -47.87 -22.20 26.82
N ALA A 235 -47.75 -23.43 27.34
CA ALA A 235 -46.52 -24.21 27.23
C ALA A 235 -46.12 -24.50 25.76
N ARG A 236 -47.10 -24.78 24.89
CA ARG A 236 -46.88 -24.94 23.44
C ARG A 236 -46.40 -23.65 22.78
N ARG A 237 -46.96 -22.49 23.17
CA ARG A 237 -46.53 -21.17 22.69
C ARG A 237 -45.09 -20.86 23.09
N THR A 238 -44.71 -21.21 24.32
CA THR A 238 -43.33 -21.06 24.80
C THR A 238 -42.37 -21.91 23.97
N LEU A 239 -42.70 -23.18 23.71
CA LEU A 239 -41.87 -24.06 22.88
C LEU A 239 -41.72 -23.54 21.44
N GLN A 240 -42.80 -23.08 20.81
CA GLN A 240 -42.77 -22.54 19.45
C GLN A 240 -41.87 -21.31 19.34
N THR A 241 -41.87 -20.46 20.37
CA THR A 241 -41.02 -19.27 20.46
C THR A 241 -39.54 -19.67 20.54
N LEU A 242 -39.21 -20.68 21.38
CA LEU A 242 -37.85 -21.21 21.50
C LEU A 242 -37.34 -21.85 20.20
N LEU A 243 -38.19 -22.60 19.50
CA LEU A 243 -37.84 -23.20 18.20
C LEU A 243 -37.58 -22.15 17.12
N THR A 244 -38.42 -21.11 17.05
CA THR A 244 -38.27 -20.02 16.09
C THR A 244 -36.97 -19.26 16.32
N GLN A 245 -36.63 -19.00 17.59
CA GLN A 245 -35.34 -18.40 17.95
C GLN A 245 -34.15 -19.29 17.55
N ARG A 246 -34.26 -20.62 17.70
CA ARG A 246 -33.23 -21.58 17.27
C ARG A 246 -33.03 -21.58 15.75
N HIS A 247 -34.12 -21.60 14.97
CA HIS A 247 -34.05 -21.55 13.51
C HIS A 247 -33.38 -20.26 13.02
N HIS A 248 -33.75 -19.12 13.60
CA HIS A 248 -33.15 -17.83 13.25
C HIS A 248 -31.63 -17.81 13.48
N ARG A 249 -31.18 -18.34 14.63
CA ARG A 249 -29.75 -18.48 14.97
C ARG A 249 -29.02 -19.42 14.01
N SER A 250 -29.63 -20.54 13.62
CA SER A 250 -29.05 -21.50 12.67
C SER A 250 -28.88 -20.91 11.27
N LEU A 251 -29.85 -20.12 10.81
CA LEU A 251 -29.77 -19.44 9.51
C LEU A 251 -28.63 -18.42 9.49
N GLN A 252 -28.46 -17.66 10.58
CA GLN A 252 -27.35 -16.71 10.73
C GLN A 252 -25.99 -17.42 10.73
N ARG A 253 -25.86 -18.57 11.41
CA ARG A 253 -24.64 -19.40 11.37
C ARG A 253 -24.28 -19.83 9.95
N SER A 254 -25.25 -20.34 9.19
CA SER A 254 -25.03 -20.75 7.80
C SER A 254 -24.49 -19.61 6.95
N ARG A 255 -25.10 -18.41 7.03
CA ARG A 255 -24.66 -17.22 6.28
C ARG A 255 -23.25 -16.77 6.68
N SER A 256 -22.91 -16.83 7.96
CA SER A 256 -21.56 -16.52 8.47
C SER A 256 -20.51 -17.52 7.95
N PHE A 257 -20.83 -18.81 8.02
CA PHE A 257 -19.97 -19.89 7.54
C PHE A 257 -19.70 -19.78 6.03
N PHE A 258 -20.74 -19.57 5.20
CA PHE A 258 -20.55 -19.36 3.77
C PHE A 258 -19.77 -18.08 3.46
N TYR A 259 -19.94 -17.00 4.22
CA TYR A 259 -19.15 -15.78 4.01
C TYR A 259 -17.64 -15.97 4.28
N THR A 260 -17.32 -16.78 5.28
CA THR A 260 -15.95 -17.03 5.75
C THR A 260 -15.25 -18.15 4.97
N HIS A 261 -15.96 -19.23 4.64
CA HIS A 261 -15.40 -20.47 4.10
C HIS A 261 -15.87 -20.84 2.69
N ALA A 262 -16.89 -20.19 2.12
CA ALA A 262 -17.24 -20.48 0.72
C ALA A 262 -16.07 -20.11 -0.20
N ASN A 263 -15.87 -20.91 -1.24
CA ASN A 263 -14.94 -20.61 -2.32
C ASN A 263 -15.33 -19.26 -2.95
N LYS A 264 -14.65 -18.19 -2.52
CA LYS A 264 -14.67 -16.89 -3.19
C LYS A 264 -14.01 -17.14 -4.54
N GLY A 265 -14.80 -17.25 -5.60
CA GLY A 265 -14.36 -17.59 -6.96
C GLY A 265 -12.99 -16.98 -7.25
N GLY A 266 -11.96 -17.82 -7.17
CA GLY A 266 -10.58 -17.36 -7.06
C GLY A 266 -10.08 -16.76 -8.37
N LYS A 267 -8.97 -16.03 -8.26
CA LYS A 267 -8.11 -15.54 -9.36
C LYS A 267 -7.82 -16.63 -10.42
N PHE A 268 -7.89 -17.91 -10.04
CA PHE A 268 -7.81 -19.09 -10.89
C PHE A 268 -9.03 -19.23 -11.82
N LEU A 269 -10.26 -19.13 -11.31
CA LEU A 269 -11.49 -19.16 -12.13
C LEU A 269 -11.56 -17.94 -13.06
N ALA A 270 -11.15 -16.77 -12.55
CA ALA A 270 -11.01 -15.57 -13.37
C ALA A 270 -9.88 -15.67 -14.44
N ARG A 271 -8.86 -16.51 -14.22
CA ARG A 271 -7.82 -16.84 -15.23
C ARG A 271 -8.33 -17.83 -16.25
N LEU A 272 -9.09 -18.84 -15.83
CA LEU A 272 -9.71 -19.83 -16.69
C LEU A 272 -10.66 -19.12 -17.68
N LEU A 273 -11.51 -18.21 -17.16
CA LEU A 273 -12.39 -17.36 -17.96
C LEU A 273 -11.66 -16.31 -18.83
N LYS A 274 -10.43 -15.92 -18.46
CA LYS A 274 -9.56 -15.05 -19.28
C LYS A 274 -8.84 -15.80 -20.41
N GLY A 275 -8.63 -17.11 -20.27
CA GLY A 275 -8.14 -17.96 -21.36
C GLY A 275 -9.05 -17.86 -22.59
N ASP A 276 -10.35 -17.63 -22.35
CA ASP A 276 -11.37 -17.45 -23.38
C ASP A 276 -11.52 -16.02 -23.90
N THR A 277 -10.73 -15.05 -23.41
CA THR A 277 -10.75 -13.70 -24.01
C THR A 277 -9.90 -13.68 -25.29
N PRO A 278 -10.49 -13.40 -26.48
CA PRO A 278 -9.74 -13.38 -27.72
C PRO A 278 -8.66 -12.29 -27.66
N ARG A 279 -7.42 -12.63 -28.07
CA ARG A 279 -6.32 -11.68 -28.23
C ARG A 279 -6.84 -10.44 -28.96
N THR A 280 -6.55 -9.25 -28.46
CA THR A 280 -6.97 -7.98 -29.05
C THR A 280 -6.32 -7.81 -30.44
N GLN A 281 -6.98 -8.34 -31.47
CA GLN A 281 -6.60 -8.15 -32.86
C GLN A 281 -7.10 -6.78 -33.30
N VAL A 282 -6.20 -5.95 -33.82
CA VAL A 282 -6.56 -4.67 -34.44
C VAL A 282 -7.40 -5.00 -35.68
N ARG A 283 -8.71 -4.75 -35.61
CA ARG A 283 -9.67 -5.13 -36.67
C ARG A 283 -9.61 -4.22 -37.89
N LYS A 284 -9.19 -2.97 -37.71
CA LYS A 284 -9.05 -1.97 -38.77
C LYS A 284 -8.13 -0.83 -38.33
N LEU A 285 -7.33 -0.31 -39.24
CA LEU A 285 -6.42 0.82 -39.02
C LEU A 285 -6.73 1.91 -40.06
N ARG A 286 -6.59 3.18 -39.68
CA ARG A 286 -6.60 4.28 -40.65
C ARG A 286 -5.19 4.39 -41.25
N LEU A 287 -5.07 4.18 -42.55
CA LEU A 287 -3.84 4.30 -43.31
C LEU A 287 -3.44 5.78 -43.45
N SER A 288 -2.17 6.04 -43.77
CA SER A 288 -1.64 7.37 -44.08
C SER A 288 -2.39 8.08 -45.22
N THR A 289 -2.99 7.32 -46.13
CA THR A 289 -3.85 7.80 -47.23
C THR A 289 -5.24 8.27 -46.77
N GLY A 290 -5.57 8.14 -45.47
CA GLY A 290 -6.84 8.55 -44.87
C GLY A 290 -7.96 7.51 -44.96
N SER A 291 -7.78 6.44 -45.73
CA SER A 291 -8.72 5.31 -45.81
C SER A 291 -8.60 4.39 -44.59
N ILE A 292 -9.67 3.66 -44.27
CA ILE A 292 -9.70 2.70 -43.16
C ILE A 292 -9.61 1.29 -43.74
N SER A 293 -8.52 0.59 -43.45
CA SER A 293 -8.30 -0.78 -43.91
C SER A 293 -8.54 -1.81 -42.81
N PRO A 294 -9.35 -2.85 -43.06
CA PRO A 294 -9.50 -4.01 -42.20
C PRO A 294 -8.49 -5.14 -42.49
N TYR A 295 -7.64 -4.99 -43.51
CA TYR A 295 -6.78 -6.07 -43.99
C TYR A 295 -5.46 -6.14 -43.20
N PRO A 296 -5.10 -7.29 -42.59
CA PRO A 296 -3.93 -7.41 -41.73
C PRO A 296 -2.59 -7.03 -42.38
N GLU A 297 -2.41 -7.31 -43.68
CA GLU A 297 -1.18 -7.01 -44.40
C GLU A 297 -0.98 -5.51 -44.58
N GLU A 298 -2.06 -4.78 -44.90
CA GLU A 298 -2.04 -3.32 -45.02
C GLU A 298 -1.79 -2.66 -43.66
N ILE A 299 -2.42 -3.17 -42.60
CA ILE A 299 -2.18 -2.73 -41.22
C ILE A 299 -0.70 -2.92 -40.82
N ALA A 300 -0.12 -4.08 -41.13
CA ALA A 300 1.28 -4.38 -40.82
C ALA A 300 2.25 -3.51 -41.64
N GLY A 301 1.95 -3.29 -42.92
CA GLY A 301 2.72 -2.43 -43.81
C GLY A 301 2.80 -0.99 -43.30
N GLU A 302 1.66 -0.42 -42.93
CA GLU A 302 1.57 0.95 -42.38
C GLU A 302 2.36 1.09 -41.07
N PHE A 303 2.29 0.10 -40.17
CA PHE A 303 3.12 0.11 -38.96
C PHE A 303 4.61 0.09 -39.27
N ARG A 304 5.03 -0.72 -40.24
CA ARG A 304 6.44 -0.82 -40.66
C ARG A 304 6.94 0.51 -41.21
N GLU A 305 6.17 1.15 -42.08
CA GLU A 305 6.53 2.45 -42.68
C GLU A 305 6.58 3.57 -41.63
N TYR A 306 5.59 3.62 -40.73
CA TYR A 306 5.57 4.58 -39.64
C TYR A 306 6.83 4.49 -38.77
N TYR A 307 7.22 3.27 -38.34
CA TYR A 307 8.40 3.12 -37.49
C TYR A 307 9.73 3.26 -38.25
N ASN A 308 9.79 2.87 -39.52
CA ASN A 308 10.98 3.13 -40.33
C ASN A 308 11.24 4.63 -40.47
N SER A 309 10.20 5.43 -40.70
CA SER A 309 10.33 6.90 -40.76
C SER A 309 10.67 7.52 -39.41
N LEU A 310 10.07 7.03 -38.31
CA LEU A 310 10.33 7.53 -36.97
C LEU A 310 11.80 7.34 -36.54
N TYR A 311 12.41 6.22 -36.94
CA TYR A 311 13.74 5.84 -36.50
C TYR A 311 14.84 6.02 -37.56
N ASN A 312 14.54 6.59 -38.73
CA ASN A 312 15.49 6.75 -39.85
C ASN A 312 16.25 5.45 -40.16
N LEU A 313 15.55 4.30 -40.12
CA LEU A 313 16.15 3.02 -40.44
C LEU A 313 16.35 2.94 -41.96
N TYR A 314 17.59 3.18 -42.40
CA TYR A 314 17.95 3.18 -43.82
C TYR A 314 17.60 1.86 -44.51
N PRO A 315 17.40 1.87 -45.85
CA PRO A 315 17.06 0.66 -46.60
C PRO A 315 18.10 -0.46 -46.41
N PRO A 316 17.70 -1.74 -46.40
CA PRO A 316 18.59 -2.88 -46.18
C PRO A 316 19.76 -2.99 -47.17
N GLU A 317 19.64 -2.36 -48.33
CA GLU A 317 20.52 -2.56 -49.48
C GLU A 317 21.69 -1.56 -49.53
N ASP A 318 21.68 -0.54 -48.69
CA ASP A 318 22.77 0.43 -48.57
C ASP A 318 23.87 -0.08 -47.61
N THR A 319 24.74 -0.94 -48.14
CA THR A 319 25.83 -1.58 -47.39
C THR A 319 27.00 -0.64 -47.06
N ALA A 320 27.07 0.54 -47.69
CA ALA A 320 28.13 1.53 -47.48
C ALA A 320 27.99 2.21 -46.11
N HIS A 321 26.79 2.68 -45.75
CA HIS A 321 26.56 3.38 -44.48
C HIS A 321 26.48 2.44 -43.26
N ARG A 322 26.17 1.14 -43.46
CA ARG A 322 26.29 0.13 -42.38
C ARG A 322 27.75 -0.08 -41.97
N ARG A 323 28.70 0.01 -42.91
CA ARG A 323 30.14 -0.03 -42.63
C ARG A 323 30.63 1.25 -41.96
N GLU A 324 30.17 2.41 -42.40
CA GLU A 324 30.47 3.69 -41.74
C GLU A 324 29.94 3.75 -40.30
N SER A 325 28.73 3.26 -40.05
CA SER A 325 28.16 3.20 -38.69
C SER A 325 28.99 2.28 -37.78
N SER A 326 29.47 1.14 -38.30
CA SER A 326 30.31 0.21 -37.53
C SER A 326 31.71 0.76 -37.29
N SER A 327 32.31 1.46 -38.28
CA SER A 327 33.61 2.10 -38.11
C SER A 327 33.54 3.31 -37.17
N LEU A 328 32.50 4.14 -37.25
CA LEU A 328 32.24 5.22 -36.29
C LEU A 328 32.08 4.70 -34.87
N ILE A 329 31.33 3.60 -34.69
CA ILE A 329 31.21 2.92 -33.39
C ILE A 329 32.59 2.42 -32.94
N GLN A 330 33.37 1.80 -33.82
CA GLN A 330 34.67 1.24 -33.47
C GLN A 330 35.71 2.31 -33.15
N THR A 331 35.73 3.42 -33.89
CA THR A 331 36.55 4.61 -33.61
C THR A 331 36.13 5.25 -32.30
N TYR A 332 34.83 5.43 -32.05
CA TYR A 332 34.32 5.93 -30.78
C TYR A 332 34.75 5.06 -29.61
N LEU A 333 34.67 3.74 -29.74
CA LEU A 333 35.12 2.79 -28.71
C LEU A 333 36.63 2.87 -28.48
N GLN A 334 37.44 3.02 -29.53
CA GLN A 334 38.89 3.17 -29.39
C GLN A 334 39.27 4.50 -28.72
N ASP A 335 38.63 5.60 -29.11
CA ASP A 335 38.95 6.94 -28.62
C ASP A 335 38.41 7.23 -27.22
N ASN A 336 37.28 6.63 -26.83
CA ASN A 336 36.60 6.96 -25.57
C ASN A 336 36.68 5.85 -24.52
N VAL A 337 36.76 4.57 -24.90
CA VAL A 337 36.76 3.46 -23.92
C VAL A 337 38.18 3.07 -23.49
N ARG A 338 39.21 3.37 -24.31
CA ARG A 338 40.62 3.02 -24.00
C ARG A 338 41.46 4.15 -23.39
N LYS A 339 40.95 5.37 -23.26
CA LYS A 339 41.64 6.44 -22.54
C LYS A 339 41.60 6.14 -21.04
N ARG A 340 42.70 5.60 -20.50
CA ARG A 340 42.90 5.55 -19.04
C ARG A 340 43.07 6.98 -18.53
N MET A 341 42.45 7.30 -17.40
CA MET A 341 42.63 8.60 -16.75
C MET A 341 44.11 8.84 -16.44
N ASN A 342 44.55 10.09 -16.50
CA ASN A 342 45.88 10.48 -16.04
C ASN A 342 46.02 10.06 -14.56
N PRO A 343 47.12 9.40 -14.14
CA PRO A 343 47.35 9.03 -12.74
C PRO A 343 47.13 10.18 -11.75
N GLU A 344 47.50 11.42 -12.10
CA GLU A 344 47.25 12.60 -11.25
C GLU A 344 45.75 12.87 -11.05
N THR A 345 44.93 12.65 -12.09
CA THR A 345 43.48 12.78 -12.01
C THR A 345 42.84 11.61 -11.26
N ALA A 346 43.43 10.42 -11.35
CA ALA A 346 42.99 9.25 -10.58
C ALA A 346 43.27 9.46 -9.08
N ASP A 347 44.47 9.92 -8.72
CA ASP A 347 44.84 10.23 -7.34
C ASP A 347 43.95 11.35 -6.76
N MET A 348 43.65 12.39 -7.55
CA MET A 348 42.69 13.44 -7.17
C MET A 348 41.28 12.89 -6.96
N LEU A 349 40.84 11.86 -7.70
CA LEU A 349 39.51 11.26 -7.53
C LEU A 349 39.44 10.32 -6.32
N ASP A 350 40.58 9.72 -5.94
CA ASP A 350 40.70 8.81 -4.78
C ASP A 350 40.85 9.55 -3.42
N GLU A 351 41.02 10.88 -3.44
CA GLU A 351 41.02 11.69 -2.21
C GLU A 351 39.64 11.74 -1.53
N SER A 352 39.64 11.82 -0.19
CA SER A 352 38.41 11.94 0.61
C SER A 352 37.54 13.11 0.19
N ILE A 353 36.23 12.89 0.10
CA ILE A 353 35.25 13.90 -0.31
C ILE A 353 35.20 15.03 0.74
N SER A 354 35.34 16.29 0.32
CA SER A 354 35.27 17.45 1.21
C SER A 354 33.84 17.93 1.49
N THR A 355 33.67 18.73 2.53
CA THR A 355 32.39 19.40 2.85
C THR A 355 31.93 20.33 1.72
N GLU A 356 32.87 20.98 1.04
CA GLU A 356 32.66 21.91 -0.05
C GLU A 356 32.15 21.18 -1.31
N ASP A 357 32.70 20.00 -1.59
CA ASP A 357 32.28 19.17 -2.74
C ASP A 357 30.84 18.69 -2.57
N LEU A 358 30.48 18.25 -1.36
CA LEU A 358 29.11 17.82 -1.05
C LEU A 358 28.13 18.99 -1.11
N ALA A 359 28.53 20.17 -0.63
CA ALA A 359 27.70 21.37 -0.71
C ALA A 359 27.43 21.80 -2.16
N ALA A 360 28.47 21.75 -3.01
CA ALA A 360 28.36 22.04 -4.44
C ALA A 360 27.47 21.02 -5.15
N ALA A 361 27.66 19.73 -4.89
CA ALA A 361 26.85 18.65 -5.44
C ALA A 361 25.37 18.80 -5.06
N LEU A 362 25.07 19.03 -3.78
CA LEU A 362 23.70 19.25 -3.30
C LEU A 362 23.05 20.47 -3.96
N LYS A 363 23.79 21.56 -4.17
CA LYS A 363 23.28 22.74 -4.87
C LYS A 363 22.90 22.42 -6.33
N GLY A 364 23.73 21.63 -7.03
CA GLY A 364 23.55 21.25 -8.43
C GLY A 364 22.46 20.19 -8.70
N THR A 365 22.04 19.42 -7.68
CA THR A 365 21.00 18.39 -7.87
C THR A 365 19.65 18.98 -8.30
N LYS A 366 18.97 18.35 -9.27
CA LYS A 366 17.62 18.78 -9.69
C LYS A 366 16.58 18.41 -8.62
N THR A 367 15.70 19.35 -8.30
CA THR A 367 14.56 19.12 -7.41
C THR A 367 13.46 18.32 -8.12
N GLY A 368 12.76 17.46 -7.39
CA GLY A 368 11.61 16.69 -7.92
C GLY A 368 11.95 15.34 -8.55
N ARG A 369 13.19 14.86 -8.41
CA ARG A 369 13.55 13.46 -8.70
C ARG A 369 12.96 12.51 -7.64
N ALA A 370 12.78 11.26 -8.02
CA ALA A 370 12.37 10.20 -7.09
C ALA A 370 13.41 10.09 -5.94
N PRO A 371 12.97 9.86 -4.70
CA PRO A 371 13.87 9.68 -3.57
C PRO A 371 14.78 8.46 -3.78
N GLY A 372 15.96 8.51 -3.18
CA GLY A 372 16.92 7.41 -3.21
C GLY A 372 16.44 6.20 -2.40
N PRO A 373 17.27 5.14 -2.30
CA PRO A 373 16.98 3.97 -1.45
C PRO A 373 16.85 4.32 0.04
N ASP A 374 17.38 5.48 0.43
CA ASP A 374 17.20 6.12 1.74
C ASP A 374 15.78 6.68 1.99
N GLY A 375 14.95 6.80 0.95
CA GLY A 375 13.60 7.37 1.04
C GLY A 375 13.55 8.90 1.14
N PHE A 376 14.70 9.59 1.13
CA PHE A 376 14.76 11.04 1.22
C PHE A 376 14.82 11.68 -0.17
N SER A 377 13.99 12.71 -0.39
CA SER A 377 14.00 13.45 -1.66
C SER A 377 15.18 14.42 -1.73
N THR A 378 15.58 14.82 -2.95
CA THR A 378 16.60 15.86 -3.13
C THR A 378 16.23 17.18 -2.43
N GLY A 379 14.94 17.46 -2.24
CA GLY A 379 14.47 18.61 -1.47
C GLY A 379 14.80 18.53 0.03
N TYR A 380 14.76 17.33 0.61
CA TYR A 380 15.11 17.10 2.02
C TYR A 380 16.59 17.42 2.27
N TYR A 381 17.47 16.89 1.43
CA TYR A 381 18.91 17.13 1.53
C TYR A 381 19.29 18.60 1.35
N LYS A 382 18.61 19.32 0.45
CA LYS A 382 18.82 20.76 0.29
C LYS A 382 18.34 21.56 1.51
N HIS A 383 17.21 21.18 2.10
CA HIS A 383 16.64 21.89 3.25
C HIS A 383 17.48 21.72 4.51
N PHE A 384 18.00 20.51 4.76
CA PHE A 384 18.81 20.18 5.93
C PHE A 384 20.32 20.17 5.66
N ALA A 385 20.78 20.77 4.55
CA ALA A 385 22.17 20.71 4.12
C ALA A 385 23.15 21.16 5.22
N THR A 386 22.87 22.27 5.90
CA THR A 386 23.72 22.81 6.97
C THR A 386 23.90 21.83 8.13
N THR A 387 22.85 21.10 8.48
CA THR A 387 22.88 20.11 9.57
C THR A 387 23.50 18.78 9.12
N LEU A 388 23.30 18.38 7.85
CA LEU A 388 23.68 17.06 7.34
C LEU A 388 25.10 17.01 6.77
N LEU A 389 25.65 18.11 6.24
CA LEU A 389 26.97 18.14 5.59
C LEU A 389 28.12 17.55 6.44
N PRO A 390 28.25 17.86 7.75
CA PRO A 390 29.30 17.26 8.58
C PRO A 390 29.18 15.73 8.70
N TRP A 391 27.96 15.20 8.70
CA TRP A 391 27.68 13.77 8.83
C TRP A 391 27.86 13.03 7.50
N LEU A 392 27.44 13.65 6.39
CA LEU A 392 27.62 13.11 5.04
C LEU A 392 29.11 13.01 4.69
N THR A 393 29.92 13.99 5.11
CA THR A 393 31.38 13.98 4.93
C THR A 393 32.02 12.81 5.69
N LYS A 394 31.54 12.52 6.91
CA LYS A 394 32.01 11.40 7.72
C LYS A 394 31.61 10.04 7.15
N ALA A 395 30.46 9.95 6.49
CA ALA A 395 29.98 8.74 5.82
C ALA A 395 30.75 8.41 4.53
N GLY A 396 31.27 9.43 3.83
CA GLY A 396 32.07 9.28 2.61
C GLY A 396 33.58 9.06 2.82
N GLY A 397 34.03 8.80 4.06
CA GLY A 397 35.44 8.59 4.38
C GLY A 397 35.97 7.19 3.99
N PRO A 398 37.31 7.01 3.92
CA PRO A 398 37.99 5.84 3.32
C PRO A 398 37.84 4.49 4.06
N GLY A 399 36.87 4.36 4.97
CA GLY A 399 36.58 3.12 5.70
C GLY A 399 35.10 2.84 5.93
N GLY A 400 34.20 3.64 5.36
CA GLY A 400 32.75 3.45 5.45
C GLY A 400 32.26 2.42 4.43
N GLY A 401 32.59 1.13 4.64
CA GLY A 401 32.06 0.04 3.85
C GLY A 401 30.54 -0.09 4.02
N LEU A 402 29.78 0.67 3.25
CA LEU A 402 28.39 0.32 2.93
C LEU A 402 28.46 -0.91 2.02
N GLY A 403 28.01 -2.04 2.58
CA GLY A 403 28.09 -3.35 1.94
C GLY A 403 27.54 -3.36 0.52
N GLN A 404 28.21 -4.16 -0.32
CA GLN A 404 27.86 -4.50 -1.69
C GLN A 404 26.36 -4.45 -1.96
N GLY A 405 25.95 -3.40 -2.64
CA GLY A 405 24.63 -3.20 -3.21
C GLY A 405 24.79 -2.10 -4.26
N ASP A 406 24.74 -2.49 -5.53
CA ASP A 406 24.91 -1.62 -6.68
C ASP A 406 24.09 -0.32 -6.58
N ASP A 407 24.67 0.75 -7.14
CA ASP A 407 24.06 2.04 -7.49
C ASP A 407 23.93 3.13 -6.41
N MET A 408 25.07 3.62 -5.91
CA MET A 408 25.29 5.06 -5.71
C MET A 408 26.77 5.41 -5.93
N GLU A 409 27.16 5.57 -7.20
CA GLU A 409 28.41 6.27 -7.52
C GLU A 409 28.23 7.77 -7.21
N LEU A 410 28.66 8.21 -6.03
CA LEU A 410 28.95 9.61 -5.76
C LEU A 410 30.23 9.98 -6.52
N THR A 411 30.12 10.24 -7.82
CA THR A 411 31.23 10.79 -8.60
C THR A 411 31.42 12.27 -8.26
N ARG A 412 32.67 12.68 -8.00
CA ARG A 412 33.04 14.10 -7.88
C ARG A 412 32.56 14.82 -9.15
N PRO A 413 31.90 15.98 -9.07
CA PRO A 413 31.57 16.75 -10.27
C PRO A 413 32.88 17.14 -10.97
N VAL A 414 33.09 16.65 -12.18
CA VAL A 414 34.21 17.07 -13.03
C VAL A 414 34.08 18.58 -13.24
N ARG A 415 35.09 19.35 -12.81
CA ARG A 415 35.20 20.76 -13.18
C ARG A 415 35.37 20.80 -14.70
N HIS A 416 34.28 21.06 -15.41
CA HIS A 416 34.35 21.39 -16.82
C HIS A 416 35.03 22.75 -16.95
N GLU A 417 36.33 22.75 -17.22
CA GLU A 417 36.92 23.85 -17.95
C GLU A 417 36.24 23.88 -19.33
N ALA A 418 35.54 24.98 -19.58
CA ALA A 418 34.74 25.16 -20.76
C ALA A 418 35.65 25.30 -21.99
N HIS A 419 35.93 24.19 -22.66
CA HIS A 419 36.31 24.23 -24.08
C HIS A 419 35.04 24.14 -24.91
N SER A 420 34.48 25.32 -25.21
CA SER A 420 33.47 25.50 -26.24
C SER A 420 34.03 25.11 -27.60
N VAL A 421 33.65 23.95 -28.12
CA VAL A 421 33.78 23.64 -29.54
C VAL A 421 32.44 23.95 -30.21
N PRO A 422 32.38 24.90 -31.15
CA PRO A 422 31.15 25.19 -31.87
C PRO A 422 30.84 24.04 -32.83
N ILE A 423 29.59 23.58 -32.81
CA ILE A 423 29.05 22.66 -33.79
C ILE A 423 28.65 23.52 -35.00
N THR A 424 29.39 23.41 -36.10
CA THR A 424 28.95 23.80 -37.46
C THR A 424 28.45 22.59 -38.19
#